data_AF-A0A1J4KG85-F1
#
_entry.id   AF-A0A1J4KG85-F1
#
_cell.length_a   1.000
_cell.length_b   1.000
_cell.length_c   1.000
_cell.angle_alpha   90.00
_cell.angle_beta   90.00
_cell.angle_gamma   90.00
#
_symmetry.space_group_name_H-M   'P 1'
#
loop_
_entity.id
_entity.type
_entity.pdbx_description
1 polymer ?
#
loop_
_entity_poly.entity_id
_entity_poly.type
_entity_poly.pdbx_seq_one_letter_code
_entity_poly.pdbx_strand_id
1 'polypeptide(L)'
;MGANESANQYEDLCYTNKFDNMKISSLPTRYSPLNGIDQKSHPFSDLMDDDKSLFENHHKSSHKKKAKFNSDSDNDSSSGGTSPNNNMVKNHPTRKIAKMPYQGIWSMVSTNGFKPEPRTGHAYTYVPSENAIFIAYGKSDDGRLLKDAWLLHLSTMEWECVTFDMLSPRTHVSATLVGKKIFLFGGKDNSNKFFADLHFVDLAHRIVKEISPVQFENGCPSPRSSPTLFHSDNSVFVWSGYNGRTLTDYYEYKIDSNKWEKLADPGFEGRRISLYASSGYDQSTSQFSIGSQKSDLHQSFEKQFAFGCHSNSDIIEFDPQTKKLNKIKCTGHRPRGNLDYASMSVQNNFIFVTGGKHSSEFTYLYALDLATKNWFKFHVVPDDKTVTANEGNVTETGHFELPRMNGQTMVYSPQEMALYAVLGSRYFQECPVQKISLATALATLNHRNDMRAMLYL
;
A
#
# COMPACT_ATOMS: atom_id res chain seq x y z
N MET A 1 -33.36 -8.57 -53.03
CA MET A 1 -32.70 -8.23 -54.30
C MET A 1 -31.66 -7.16 -54.02
N GLY A 2 -30.39 -7.41 -54.40
CA GLY A 2 -29.35 -6.37 -54.52
C GLY A 2 -28.30 -6.35 -53.42
N ALA A 3 -27.18 -7.04 -53.68
CA ALA A 3 -25.89 -6.94 -53.00
C ALA A 3 -24.99 -5.87 -53.65
N ASN A 4 -23.99 -5.39 -52.92
CA ASN A 4 -22.62 -5.02 -53.33
C ASN A 4 -21.94 -4.33 -52.12
N GLU A 5 -20.99 -4.93 -51.41
CA GLU A 5 -19.56 -5.13 -51.74
C GLU A 5 -18.79 -3.85 -52.15
N SER A 6 -17.84 -3.45 -51.30
CA SER A 6 -16.48 -3.11 -51.74
C SER A 6 -15.50 -3.21 -50.56
N ALA A 7 -14.47 -4.03 -50.79
CA ALA A 7 -13.27 -4.20 -49.97
C ALA A 7 -12.13 -3.34 -50.54
N ASN A 8 -11.13 -3.01 -49.69
CA ASN A 8 -9.68 -2.88 -49.99
C ASN A 8 -8.98 -2.47 -48.66
N GLN A 9 -8.22 -3.34 -47.99
CA GLN A 9 -6.81 -3.74 -48.23
C GLN A 9 -5.78 -2.63 -47.93
N TYR A 10 -4.95 -2.84 -46.91
CA TYR A 10 -3.51 -2.52 -46.76
C TYR A 10 -3.05 -3.22 -45.45
N GLU A 11 -2.55 -4.47 -45.53
CA GLU A 11 -1.16 -4.92 -45.74
C GLU A 11 -0.28 -4.99 -44.48
N ASP A 12 0.20 -6.21 -44.26
CA ASP A 12 1.10 -6.71 -43.22
C ASP A 12 2.52 -6.13 -43.32
N LEU A 13 3.13 -5.86 -42.16
CA LEU A 13 4.59 -5.84 -42.03
C LEU A 13 5.00 -6.64 -40.79
N CYS A 14 5.21 -7.94 -41.01
CA CYS A 14 5.96 -8.82 -40.13
C CYS A 14 7.46 -8.45 -40.18
N TYR A 15 8.05 -8.08 -39.05
CA TYR A 15 9.51 -8.08 -38.89
C TYR A 15 9.94 -9.30 -38.06
N THR A 16 10.46 -10.30 -38.78
CA THR A 16 11.27 -11.38 -38.23
C THR A 16 12.67 -10.86 -37.93
N ASN A 17 13.16 -11.01 -36.69
CA ASN A 17 14.58 -10.96 -36.40
C ASN A 17 15.01 -12.25 -35.68
N LYS A 18 15.64 -13.14 -36.45
CA LYS A 18 16.54 -14.17 -35.96
C LYS A 18 17.86 -13.50 -35.60
N PHE A 19 18.37 -13.73 -34.40
CA PHE A 19 19.81 -13.73 -34.17
C PHE A 19 20.20 -14.93 -33.30
N ASP A 20 21.22 -15.61 -33.80
CA ASP A 20 21.75 -16.89 -33.38
C ASP A 20 22.53 -16.86 -32.05
N ASN A 21 22.46 -18.00 -31.37
CA ASN A 21 23.53 -18.68 -30.64
C ASN A 21 24.83 -17.91 -30.33
N MET A 22 25.04 -17.58 -29.05
CA MET A 22 26.40 -17.54 -28.48
C MET A 22 26.49 -18.29 -27.15
N LYS A 23 27.52 -19.12 -27.11
CA LYS A 23 27.85 -20.10 -26.08
C LYS A 23 28.29 -19.44 -24.77
N ILE A 24 27.91 -20.14 -23.71
CA ILE A 24 28.42 -20.11 -22.34
C ILE A 24 29.95 -20.07 -22.33
N SER A 25 30.51 -19.10 -21.60
CA SER A 25 31.88 -19.19 -21.08
C SER A 25 31.88 -18.90 -19.58
N SER A 26 32.25 -19.93 -18.83
CA SER A 26 32.50 -19.92 -17.39
C SER A 26 33.69 -19.03 -17.05
N LEU A 27 33.55 -18.17 -16.04
CA LEU A 27 34.69 -17.52 -15.39
C LEU A 27 34.79 -17.95 -13.91
N PRO A 28 36.02 -18.07 -13.38
CA PRO A 28 36.32 -18.97 -12.28
C PRO A 28 36.11 -18.33 -10.90
N THR A 29 35.58 -19.14 -10.00
CA THR A 29 35.65 -19.01 -8.55
C THR A 29 37.10 -18.98 -8.08
N ARG A 30 37.51 -17.90 -7.40
CA ARG A 30 38.66 -17.92 -6.48
C ARG A 30 38.23 -17.34 -5.15
N TYR A 31 37.91 -18.24 -4.23
CA TYR A 31 38.01 -17.99 -2.80
C TYR A 31 39.49 -18.10 -2.40
N SER A 32 39.95 -17.16 -1.58
CA SER A 32 41.19 -17.29 -0.80
C SER A 32 40.87 -16.81 0.62
N PRO A 33 41.12 -17.63 1.66
CA PRO A 33 40.83 -17.26 3.04
C PRO A 33 41.97 -16.39 3.60
N LEU A 34 41.62 -15.28 4.24
CA LEU A 34 42.54 -14.54 5.10
C LEU A 34 42.17 -14.81 6.55
N ASN A 35 43.08 -15.52 7.22
CA ASN A 35 43.12 -15.74 8.65
C ASN A 35 43.41 -14.44 9.41
N GLY A 36 42.75 -14.30 10.55
CA GLY A 36 43.31 -13.80 11.81
C GLY A 36 43.63 -12.31 11.89
N ILE A 37 43.05 -11.63 12.88
CA ILE A 37 43.79 -11.06 14.03
C ILE A 37 42.82 -10.30 14.94
N ASP A 38 42.98 -10.60 16.23
CA ASP A 38 42.68 -9.86 17.46
C ASP A 38 41.25 -9.56 17.92
N GLN A 39 40.84 -10.43 18.85
CA GLN A 39 40.03 -10.10 20.01
C GLN A 39 40.70 -9.02 20.87
N LYS A 40 39.96 -7.94 21.16
CA LYS A 40 40.15 -7.16 22.40
C LYS A 40 38.79 -6.90 23.05
N SER A 41 38.80 -7.15 24.35
CA SER A 41 37.72 -7.22 25.31
C SER A 41 37.33 -5.86 25.91
N HIS A 42 36.17 -5.87 26.59
CA HIS A 42 35.65 -4.94 27.63
C HIS A 42 34.61 -3.89 27.20
N PRO A 43 33.77 -3.38 28.12
CA PRO A 43 32.58 -4.07 28.62
C PRO A 43 31.32 -3.17 28.52
N PHE A 44 30.12 -3.75 28.40
CA PHE A 44 28.86 -3.00 28.57
C PHE A 44 28.12 -3.56 29.79
N SER A 45 28.26 -2.86 30.91
CA SER A 45 27.31 -2.85 32.01
C SER A 45 26.74 -1.43 32.15
N ASP A 46 25.52 -1.38 32.65
CA ASP A 46 24.85 -0.20 33.23
C ASP A 46 24.21 0.78 32.23
N LEU A 47 22.88 0.68 32.11
CA LEU A 47 21.92 1.73 32.47
C LEU A 47 20.51 1.23 32.16
N MET A 48 19.89 0.58 33.17
CA MET A 48 18.45 0.52 33.34
C MET A 48 18.05 1.50 34.45
N ASP A 49 16.81 1.95 34.36
CA ASP A 49 16.03 2.72 35.32
C ASP A 49 16.34 4.23 35.42
N ASP A 50 15.45 5.04 34.83
CA ASP A 50 14.56 5.93 35.58
C ASP A 50 13.71 6.75 34.58
N ASP A 51 12.39 6.54 34.57
CA ASP A 51 11.45 7.60 34.97
C ASP A 51 9.99 7.10 34.93
N LYS A 52 9.50 6.74 36.12
CA LYS A 52 8.09 6.79 36.47
C LYS A 52 7.88 8.09 37.25
N SER A 53 7.21 9.08 36.68
CA SER A 53 6.17 9.85 37.38
C SER A 53 5.68 11.01 36.53
N LEU A 54 4.36 11.24 36.61
CA LEU A 54 3.64 12.52 36.60
C LEU A 54 2.33 12.39 35.82
N PHE A 55 1.36 11.74 36.48
CA PHE A 55 -0.04 12.10 36.38
C PHE A 55 -0.38 12.89 37.65
N GLU A 56 -0.82 14.14 37.54
CA GLU A 56 -2.13 14.56 38.05
C GLU A 56 -2.43 16.05 37.80
N ASN A 57 -3.66 16.28 37.34
CA ASN A 57 -4.58 17.37 37.67
C ASN A 57 -4.24 18.82 37.28
N HIS A 58 -5.03 19.35 36.33
CA HIS A 58 -5.90 20.49 36.62
C HIS A 58 -7.14 20.56 35.71
N HIS A 59 -8.29 20.77 36.34
CA HIS A 59 -9.62 20.93 35.77
C HIS A 59 -10.09 22.39 35.91
N LYS A 60 -10.90 22.86 34.94
CA LYS A 60 -11.77 24.07 34.93
C LYS A 60 -11.04 25.41 34.66
N SER A 61 -11.56 26.42 33.94
CA SER A 61 -12.92 26.73 33.48
C SER A 61 -12.91 27.76 32.32
N SER A 62 -13.99 27.76 31.54
CA SER A 62 -14.61 28.79 30.69
C SER A 62 -14.05 30.23 30.59
N HIS A 63 -14.13 30.83 29.39
CA HIS A 63 -14.95 32.02 29.12
C HIS A 63 -15.06 32.36 27.61
N LYS A 64 -16.30 32.67 27.20
CA LYS A 64 -16.69 33.20 25.88
C LYS A 64 -16.24 34.67 25.76
N LYS A 65 -15.91 35.12 24.54
CA LYS A 65 -16.35 36.43 24.02
C LYS A 65 -16.30 36.48 22.50
N LYS A 66 -17.47 36.77 21.90
CA LYS A 66 -17.65 37.27 20.53
C LYS A 66 -17.49 38.79 20.56
N ALA A 67 -16.95 39.39 19.51
CA ALA A 67 -17.43 40.65 18.94
C ALA A 67 -16.92 40.83 17.50
N LYS A 68 -17.85 41.17 16.60
CA LYS A 68 -17.64 41.69 15.24
C LYS A 68 -17.44 43.21 15.31
N PHE A 69 -16.80 43.78 14.29
CA PHE A 69 -17.33 44.78 13.31
C PHE A 69 -16.32 45.88 12.93
N ASN A 70 -16.16 46.07 11.61
CA ASN A 70 -15.93 47.29 10.80
C ASN A 70 -14.78 48.25 11.13
N SER A 71 -14.34 49.15 10.24
CA SER A 71 -14.21 49.31 8.78
C SER A 71 -13.61 50.73 8.62
N ASP A 72 -12.85 50.96 7.54
CA ASP A 72 -12.52 52.28 6.94
C ASP A 72 -11.65 53.25 7.79
N SER A 73 -10.83 54.18 7.30
CA SER A 73 -10.23 54.53 6.00
C SER A 73 -9.23 55.68 6.26
N ASP A 74 -8.24 55.80 5.37
CA ASP A 74 -7.57 57.03 4.89
C ASP A 74 -6.48 57.81 5.68
N ASN A 75 -5.36 57.94 4.94
CA ASN A 75 -4.53 59.12 4.63
C ASN A 75 -3.30 59.55 5.47
N ASP A 76 -2.17 59.48 4.75
CA ASP A 76 -1.23 60.57 4.41
C ASP A 76 0.22 60.58 4.97
N SER A 77 1.13 60.40 3.99
CA SER A 77 2.41 61.07 3.72
C SER A 77 3.58 61.13 4.72
N SER A 78 4.71 60.64 4.19
CA SER A 78 6.06 61.27 4.14
C SER A 78 7.20 60.80 5.07
N SER A 79 8.21 60.23 4.39
CA SER A 79 9.66 60.42 4.56
C SER A 79 10.42 59.76 5.72
N GLY A 80 11.49 59.05 5.35
CA GLY A 80 12.73 59.01 6.13
C GLY A 80 13.27 57.63 6.49
N GLY A 81 14.42 57.27 5.91
CA GLY A 81 15.41 56.43 6.58
C GLY A 81 15.43 54.95 6.21
N THR A 82 16.16 54.62 5.14
CA THR A 82 16.70 53.28 4.91
C THR A 82 17.71 52.91 5.99
N SER A 83 17.42 51.83 6.73
CA SER A 83 18.43 51.02 7.41
C SER A 83 18.21 49.55 7.00
N PRO A 84 19.27 48.82 6.64
CA PRO A 84 19.12 47.45 6.18
C PRO A 84 18.77 46.57 7.38
N ASN A 85 17.54 46.05 7.40
CA ASN A 85 17.18 44.95 8.28
C ASN A 85 18.04 43.74 7.89
N ASN A 86 19.07 43.47 8.69
CA ASN A 86 19.67 42.16 8.82
C ASN A 86 18.58 41.18 9.27
N ASN A 87 17.83 40.63 8.32
CA ASN A 87 17.14 39.37 8.53
C ASN A 87 18.22 38.31 8.68
N MET A 88 18.69 38.13 9.93
CA MET A 88 19.31 36.90 10.36
C MET A 88 18.31 35.79 10.03
N VAL A 89 18.58 35.08 8.94
CA VAL A 89 18.06 33.74 8.72
C VAL A 89 18.45 32.99 9.98
N LYS A 90 17.48 32.75 10.87
CA LYS A 90 17.66 31.80 11.96
C LYS A 90 17.88 30.46 11.26
N ASN A 91 19.14 30.11 11.06
CA ASN A 91 19.53 28.76 10.69
C ASN A 91 19.01 27.85 11.78
N HIS A 92 17.83 27.27 11.56
CA HIS A 92 17.40 26.13 12.34
C HIS A 92 18.50 25.08 12.18
N PRO A 93 19.07 24.55 13.27
CA PRO A 93 20.07 23.50 13.17
C PRO A 93 19.46 22.37 12.35
N THR A 94 20.12 22.00 11.25
CA THR A 94 19.72 20.86 10.43
C THR A 94 19.77 19.62 11.32
N ARG A 95 18.59 19.17 11.77
CA ARG A 95 18.46 18.00 12.64
C ARG A 95 19.01 16.80 11.89
N LYS A 96 19.95 16.09 12.52
CA LYS A 96 20.57 14.90 11.93
C LYS A 96 19.67 13.69 12.14
N ILE A 97 19.55 12.87 11.09
CA ILE A 97 18.85 11.59 11.16
C ILE A 97 19.67 10.63 12.04
N ALA A 98 18.99 9.98 12.99
CA ALA A 98 19.60 9.00 13.88
C ALA A 98 20.05 7.76 13.11
N LYS A 99 21.20 7.20 13.49
CA LYS A 99 21.66 5.92 12.93
C LYS A 99 20.99 4.78 13.68
N MET A 100 20.33 3.87 12.96
CA MET A 100 19.67 2.70 13.52
C MET A 100 20.28 1.40 12.98
N PRO A 101 20.15 0.25 13.68
CA PRO A 101 20.69 -1.03 13.22
C PRO A 101 20.12 -1.53 11.88
N TYR A 102 18.95 -0.99 11.49
CA TYR A 102 18.32 -1.25 10.20
C TYR A 102 17.66 0.05 9.70
N GLN A 103 17.56 0.20 8.39
CA GLN A 103 16.87 1.32 7.76
C GLN A 103 16.34 0.92 6.38
N GLY A 104 15.10 1.34 6.08
CA GLY A 104 14.62 1.38 4.69
C GLY A 104 15.17 2.61 3.98
N ILE A 105 15.42 2.51 2.68
CA ILE A 105 15.94 3.63 1.89
C ILE A 105 14.83 4.12 0.97
N TRP A 106 14.33 5.33 1.23
CA TRP A 106 13.33 6.01 0.44
C TRP A 106 13.97 6.75 -0.74
N SER A 107 13.39 6.57 -1.91
CA SER A 107 13.82 7.14 -3.18
C SER A 107 12.61 7.42 -4.06
N MET A 108 12.80 8.29 -5.04
CA MET A 108 11.82 8.63 -6.07
C MET A 108 12.29 8.11 -7.42
N VAL A 109 11.41 7.40 -8.12
CA VAL A 109 11.69 6.79 -9.42
C VAL A 109 10.73 7.36 -10.45
N SER A 110 11.28 7.88 -11.55
CA SER A 110 10.47 8.36 -12.67
C SER A 110 9.93 7.19 -13.48
N THR A 111 8.73 7.37 -14.02
CA THR A 111 8.12 6.42 -14.96
C THR A 111 8.31 6.89 -16.39
N ASN A 112 8.35 5.94 -17.31
CA ASN A 112 8.56 6.20 -18.74
C ASN A 112 7.24 6.10 -19.53
N GLY A 113 7.17 6.81 -20.65
CA GLY A 113 6.09 6.66 -21.63
C GLY A 113 4.75 7.24 -21.20
N PHE A 114 3.69 6.69 -21.80
CA PHE A 114 2.31 7.10 -21.58
C PHE A 114 1.81 6.58 -20.22
N LYS A 115 1.23 7.45 -19.39
CA LYS A 115 0.92 7.16 -17.99
C LYS A 115 -0.54 7.46 -17.65
N PRO A 116 -1.12 6.78 -16.65
CA PRO A 116 -2.45 7.07 -16.18
C PRO A 116 -2.52 8.50 -15.64
N GLU A 117 -3.69 9.11 -15.82
CA GLU A 117 -4.00 10.36 -15.15
C GLU A 117 -3.94 10.19 -13.62
N PRO A 118 -3.38 11.18 -12.89
CA PRO A 118 -3.41 11.20 -11.44
C PRO A 118 -4.80 11.04 -10.85
N ARG A 119 -4.91 10.22 -9.80
CA ARG A 119 -6.21 9.84 -9.23
C ARG A 119 -6.13 9.38 -7.78
N THR A 120 -7.29 9.36 -7.14
CA THR A 120 -7.52 8.75 -5.83
C THR A 120 -8.75 7.83 -5.86
N GLY A 121 -8.84 6.92 -4.89
CA GLY A 121 -9.98 5.99 -4.78
C GLY A 121 -10.08 5.00 -5.93
N HIS A 122 -8.99 4.80 -6.68
CA HIS A 122 -8.85 3.70 -7.63
C HIS A 122 -8.74 2.36 -6.89
N ALA A 123 -9.15 1.30 -7.56
CA ALA A 123 -8.82 -0.06 -7.13
C ALA A 123 -7.37 -0.37 -7.48
N TYR A 124 -6.73 -1.26 -6.72
CA TYR A 124 -5.40 -1.73 -7.02
C TYR A 124 -5.16 -3.15 -6.50
N THR A 125 -4.19 -3.83 -7.09
CA THR A 125 -3.62 -5.07 -6.56
C THR A 125 -2.20 -5.27 -7.11
N TYR A 126 -1.37 -6.04 -6.43
CA TYR A 126 -0.09 -6.49 -6.99
C TYR A 126 -0.32 -7.69 -7.90
N VAL A 127 0.41 -7.74 -9.02
CA VAL A 127 0.39 -8.84 -9.99
C VAL A 127 1.76 -9.51 -9.98
N PRO A 128 1.95 -10.57 -9.17
CA PRO A 128 3.26 -11.22 -9.01
C PRO A 128 3.82 -11.77 -10.33
N SER A 129 2.97 -12.33 -11.19
CA SER A 129 3.38 -12.96 -12.46
C SER A 129 4.03 -11.99 -13.45
N GLU A 130 3.79 -10.68 -13.30
CA GLU A 130 4.31 -9.64 -14.18
C GLU A 130 5.18 -8.63 -13.39
N ASN A 131 5.40 -8.86 -12.09
CA ASN A 131 6.00 -7.90 -11.17
C ASN A 131 5.41 -6.49 -11.34
N ALA A 132 4.07 -6.39 -11.35
CA ALA A 132 3.38 -5.17 -11.75
C ALA A 132 2.34 -4.70 -10.72
N ILE A 133 2.08 -3.39 -10.69
CA ILE A 133 0.96 -2.81 -9.94
C ILE A 133 -0.22 -2.62 -10.90
N PHE A 134 -1.32 -3.31 -10.64
CA PHE A 134 -2.57 -3.02 -11.33
C PHE A 134 -3.30 -1.86 -10.65
N ILE A 135 -3.87 -0.96 -11.45
CA ILE A 135 -4.81 0.06 -11.00
C ILE A 135 -6.01 0.12 -11.94
N ALA A 136 -7.18 0.48 -11.42
CA ALA A 136 -8.36 0.77 -12.23
C ALA A 136 -9.29 1.77 -11.57
N TYR A 137 -10.11 2.44 -12.38
CA TYR A 137 -11.09 3.43 -11.92
C TYR A 137 -10.44 4.60 -11.16
N GLY A 138 -11.22 5.29 -10.34
CA GLY A 138 -10.76 6.36 -9.46
C GLY A 138 -11.35 7.71 -9.84
N LYS A 139 -10.87 8.73 -9.17
CA LYS A 139 -11.29 10.12 -9.34
C LYS A 139 -10.07 11.01 -9.53
N SER A 140 -10.05 11.76 -10.63
CA SER A 140 -9.04 12.79 -10.93
C SER A 140 -9.20 14.01 -10.02
N ASP A 141 -8.24 14.94 -10.11
CA ASP A 141 -8.21 16.16 -9.29
C ASP A 141 -9.40 17.09 -9.57
N ASP A 142 -9.77 17.23 -10.85
CA ASP A 142 -10.96 17.99 -11.29
C ASP A 142 -12.30 17.32 -10.91
N GLY A 143 -12.23 16.12 -10.34
CA GLY A 143 -13.35 15.35 -9.84
C GLY A 143 -14.06 14.46 -10.86
N ARG A 144 -13.51 14.31 -12.07
CA ARG A 144 -14.00 13.34 -13.05
C ARG A 144 -13.73 11.91 -12.58
N LEU A 145 -14.72 11.04 -12.83
CA LEU A 145 -14.57 9.61 -12.57
C LEU A 145 -13.94 8.95 -13.78
N LEU A 146 -12.99 8.07 -13.52
CA LEU A 146 -12.20 7.39 -14.52
C LEU A 146 -12.74 5.96 -14.69
N LYS A 147 -12.55 5.39 -15.88
CA LYS A 147 -12.99 4.02 -16.23
C LYS A 147 -11.96 3.28 -17.08
N ASP A 148 -10.71 3.57 -16.83
CA ASP A 148 -9.53 2.95 -17.42
C ASP A 148 -8.84 2.04 -16.40
N ALA A 149 -8.00 1.14 -16.90
CA ALA A 149 -7.18 0.22 -16.13
C ALA A 149 -5.77 0.14 -16.69
N TRP A 150 -4.79 0.00 -15.80
CA TRP A 150 -3.38 0.09 -16.11
C TRP A 150 -2.54 -0.88 -15.29
N LEU A 151 -1.39 -1.26 -15.83
CA LEU A 151 -0.32 -1.98 -15.14
C LEU A 151 0.93 -1.12 -15.10
N LEU A 152 1.58 -0.99 -13.95
CA LEU A 152 2.94 -0.45 -13.86
C LEU A 152 3.91 -1.62 -13.67
N HIS A 153 4.72 -1.90 -14.68
CA HIS A 153 5.77 -2.93 -14.63
C HIS A 153 6.93 -2.42 -13.79
N LEU A 154 7.17 -3.03 -12.62
CA LEU A 154 8.17 -2.53 -11.65
C LEU A 154 9.61 -2.81 -12.08
N SER A 155 9.83 -3.73 -13.01
CA SER A 155 11.16 -4.01 -13.56
C SER A 155 11.62 -2.94 -14.57
N THR A 156 10.69 -2.29 -15.28
CA THR A 156 10.99 -1.32 -16.34
C THR A 156 10.53 0.11 -16.02
N MET A 157 9.67 0.26 -15.00
CA MET A 157 8.96 1.51 -14.66
C MET A 157 8.11 2.06 -15.81
N GLU A 158 7.56 1.16 -16.61
CA GLU A 158 6.68 1.48 -17.73
C GLU A 158 5.23 1.17 -17.39
N TRP A 159 4.36 2.11 -17.75
CA TRP A 159 2.92 1.93 -17.67
C TRP A 159 2.39 1.28 -18.94
N GLU A 160 1.60 0.23 -18.77
CA GLU A 160 0.81 -0.42 -19.80
C GLU A 160 -0.65 -0.06 -19.61
N CYS A 161 -1.28 0.52 -20.62
CA CYS A 161 -2.73 0.71 -20.62
C CYS A 161 -3.41 -0.63 -20.94
N VAL A 162 -4.18 -1.16 -20.00
CA VAL A 162 -4.94 -2.40 -20.18
C VAL A 162 -6.21 -2.13 -20.98
N THR A 163 -6.97 -1.10 -20.60
CA THR A 163 -8.20 -0.70 -21.28
C THR A 163 -8.64 0.71 -20.85
N PHE A 164 -9.39 1.41 -21.71
CA PHE A 164 -10.10 2.65 -21.36
C PHE A 164 -11.61 2.45 -21.15
N ASP A 165 -12.07 1.20 -21.26
CA ASP A 165 -13.49 0.86 -21.30
C ASP A 165 -13.81 -0.19 -20.24
N MET A 166 -13.49 0.13 -18.99
CA MET A 166 -14.10 -0.52 -17.85
C MET A 166 -15.61 -0.20 -17.80
N LEU A 167 -16.35 -0.85 -16.88
CA LEU A 167 -17.77 -0.54 -16.67
C LEU A 167 -17.97 0.92 -16.21
N SER A 168 -19.21 1.29 -15.88
CA SER A 168 -19.59 2.66 -15.49
C SER A 168 -18.54 3.37 -14.60
N PRO A 169 -18.12 4.61 -14.92
CA PRO A 169 -17.13 5.35 -14.13
C PRO A 169 -17.48 5.42 -12.66
N ARG A 170 -16.50 5.17 -11.80
CA ARG A 170 -16.70 5.01 -10.35
C ARG A 170 -15.42 5.23 -9.57
N THR A 171 -15.56 5.38 -8.26
CA THR A 171 -14.44 5.46 -7.30
C THR A 171 -14.75 4.60 -6.08
N HIS A 172 -13.73 4.37 -5.24
CA HIS A 172 -13.78 3.51 -4.06
C HIS A 172 -14.19 2.07 -4.39
N VAL A 173 -13.69 1.57 -5.51
CA VAL A 173 -13.77 0.17 -5.94
C VAL A 173 -12.65 -0.60 -5.24
N SER A 174 -12.88 -1.88 -4.95
CA SER A 174 -11.84 -2.76 -4.42
C SER A 174 -11.51 -3.85 -5.44
N ALA A 175 -10.26 -4.30 -5.45
CA ALA A 175 -9.77 -5.35 -6.33
C ALA A 175 -9.04 -6.45 -5.54
N THR A 176 -9.10 -7.68 -6.06
CA THR A 176 -8.24 -8.79 -5.62
C THR A 176 -7.84 -9.66 -6.82
N LEU A 177 -6.69 -10.32 -6.75
CA LEU A 177 -6.18 -11.20 -7.79
C LEU A 177 -6.50 -12.66 -7.45
N VAL A 178 -7.16 -13.37 -8.37
CA VAL A 178 -7.37 -14.83 -8.27
C VAL A 178 -6.89 -15.49 -9.56
N GLY A 179 -5.84 -16.29 -9.45
CA GLY A 179 -5.14 -16.85 -10.62
C GLY A 179 -4.60 -15.75 -11.53
N LYS A 180 -5.14 -15.63 -12.74
CA LYS A 180 -4.79 -14.59 -13.74
C LYS A 180 -5.90 -13.55 -13.95
N LYS A 181 -6.88 -13.50 -13.05
CA LYS A 181 -8.03 -12.61 -13.14
C LYS A 181 -8.05 -11.66 -11.96
N ILE A 182 -8.14 -10.38 -12.25
CA ILE A 182 -8.31 -9.36 -11.21
C ILE A 182 -9.80 -9.11 -11.08
N PHE A 183 -10.40 -9.53 -9.96
CA PHE A 183 -11.80 -9.31 -9.66
C PHE A 183 -11.98 -7.95 -9.01
N LEU A 184 -12.99 -7.20 -9.43
CA LEU A 184 -13.34 -5.88 -8.93
C LEU A 184 -14.81 -5.85 -8.52
N PHE A 185 -15.10 -5.20 -7.39
CA PHE A 185 -16.45 -5.13 -6.84
C PHE A 185 -16.81 -3.76 -6.30
N GLY A 186 -18.03 -3.34 -6.59
CA GLY A 186 -18.68 -2.17 -5.98
C GLY A 186 -18.13 -0.83 -6.45
N GLY A 187 -18.02 0.11 -5.51
CA GLY A 187 -17.70 1.52 -5.74
C GLY A 187 -18.94 2.41 -5.76
N LYS A 188 -18.74 3.68 -6.09
CA LYS A 188 -19.82 4.65 -6.26
C LYS A 188 -19.51 5.71 -7.31
N ASP A 189 -20.56 6.37 -7.81
CA ASP A 189 -20.44 7.54 -8.67
C ASP A 189 -20.47 8.86 -7.88
N ASN A 190 -20.43 10.00 -8.60
CA ASN A 190 -20.47 11.34 -8.02
C ASN A 190 -21.86 11.72 -7.47
N SER A 191 -22.92 11.01 -7.89
CA SER A 191 -24.28 11.15 -7.36
C SER A 191 -24.53 10.29 -6.11
N ASN A 192 -23.49 9.63 -5.59
CA ASN A 192 -23.57 8.64 -4.50
C ASN A 192 -24.44 7.41 -4.83
N LYS A 193 -24.62 7.09 -6.11
CA LYS A 193 -25.13 5.78 -6.51
C LYS A 193 -24.03 4.76 -6.23
N PHE A 194 -24.32 3.80 -5.36
CA PHE A 194 -23.43 2.68 -5.07
C PHE A 194 -23.64 1.57 -6.10
N PHE A 195 -22.58 0.83 -6.40
CA PHE A 195 -22.60 -0.31 -7.31
C PHE A 195 -22.46 -1.64 -6.55
N ALA A 196 -23.01 -2.72 -7.14
CA ALA A 196 -22.93 -4.09 -6.63
C ALA A 196 -22.47 -5.09 -7.70
N ASP A 197 -22.08 -4.62 -8.88
CA ASP A 197 -21.58 -5.51 -9.91
C ASP A 197 -20.21 -6.08 -9.52
N LEU A 198 -20.01 -7.34 -9.89
CA LEU A 198 -18.73 -8.02 -9.87
C LEU A 198 -18.28 -8.17 -11.33
N HIS A 199 -17.04 -7.84 -11.60
CA HIS A 199 -16.45 -8.02 -12.90
C HIS A 199 -14.98 -8.36 -12.73
N PHE A 200 -14.32 -8.81 -13.79
CA PHE A 200 -12.90 -9.07 -13.75
C PHE A 200 -12.17 -8.60 -14.99
N VAL A 201 -10.90 -8.26 -14.81
CA VAL A 201 -9.93 -8.10 -15.88
C VAL A 201 -9.20 -9.42 -16.06
N ASP A 202 -9.28 -10.00 -17.25
CA ASP A 202 -8.48 -11.14 -17.65
C ASP A 202 -7.10 -10.66 -18.10
N LEU A 203 -6.07 -10.93 -17.31
CA LEU A 203 -4.72 -10.48 -17.63
C LEU A 203 -4.18 -11.15 -18.89
N ALA A 204 -4.56 -12.37 -19.24
CA ALA A 204 -4.03 -13.03 -20.43
C ALA A 204 -4.46 -12.33 -21.73
N HIS A 205 -5.65 -11.72 -21.73
CA HIS A 205 -6.24 -11.11 -22.92
C HIS A 205 -6.42 -9.59 -22.81
N ARG A 206 -6.12 -9.00 -21.63
CA ARG A 206 -6.35 -7.57 -21.31
C ARG A 206 -7.81 -7.13 -21.53
N ILE A 207 -8.76 -8.04 -21.32
CA ILE A 207 -10.21 -7.76 -21.50
C ILE A 207 -10.94 -7.69 -20.17
N VAL A 208 -11.96 -6.84 -20.13
CA VAL A 208 -12.90 -6.75 -19.00
C VAL A 208 -14.10 -7.63 -19.29
N LYS A 209 -14.52 -8.39 -18.28
CA LYS A 209 -15.74 -9.20 -18.34
C LYS A 209 -16.60 -8.91 -17.13
N GLU A 210 -17.80 -8.41 -17.39
CA GLU A 210 -18.84 -8.33 -16.36
C GLU A 210 -19.35 -9.73 -16.05
N ILE A 211 -19.47 -10.04 -14.77
CA ILE A 211 -20.13 -11.25 -14.33
C ILE A 211 -21.60 -10.87 -14.22
N SER A 212 -22.39 -11.32 -15.20
CA SER A 212 -23.83 -11.05 -15.23
C SER A 212 -24.42 -11.40 -13.87
N PRO A 213 -25.26 -10.54 -13.29
CA PRO A 213 -25.86 -10.81 -12.00
C PRO A 213 -26.63 -12.13 -12.10
N VAL A 214 -26.10 -13.17 -11.47
CA VAL A 214 -26.88 -14.34 -11.10
C VAL A 214 -27.99 -13.77 -10.26
N GLN A 215 -29.22 -13.89 -10.77
CA GLN A 215 -30.42 -13.16 -10.38
C GLN A 215 -30.41 -12.71 -8.91
N PHE A 216 -30.85 -11.47 -8.67
CA PHE A 216 -31.00 -10.81 -7.36
C PHE A 216 -31.96 -11.53 -6.37
N GLU A 217 -32.08 -12.85 -6.45
CA GLU A 217 -32.74 -13.71 -5.48
C GLU A 217 -31.85 -13.84 -4.24
N ASN A 218 -32.10 -13.00 -3.23
CA ASN A 218 -31.73 -13.16 -1.80
C ASN A 218 -30.28 -13.54 -1.41
N GLY A 219 -29.31 -13.58 -2.34
CA GLY A 219 -27.96 -14.12 -2.09
C GLY A 219 -26.78 -13.20 -2.41
N CYS A 220 -26.98 -12.09 -3.12
CA CYS A 220 -25.88 -11.20 -3.53
C CYS A 220 -25.60 -10.08 -2.50
N PRO A 221 -24.37 -9.53 -2.46
CA PRO A 221 -24.06 -8.38 -1.63
C PRO A 221 -24.79 -7.13 -2.10
N SER A 222 -25.23 -6.29 -1.16
CA SER A 222 -25.82 -4.98 -1.49
C SER A 222 -24.81 -4.03 -2.15
N PRO A 223 -25.27 -3.03 -2.93
CA PRO A 223 -24.39 -1.99 -3.46
C PRO A 223 -23.60 -1.28 -2.35
N ARG A 224 -22.30 -1.04 -2.57
CA ARG A 224 -21.37 -0.49 -1.56
C ARG A 224 -20.08 0.07 -2.15
N SER A 225 -19.49 1.03 -1.46
CA SER A 225 -18.12 1.52 -1.69
C SER A 225 -17.13 0.98 -0.65
N SER A 226 -15.85 0.90 -1.03
CA SER A 226 -14.74 0.43 -0.17
C SER A 226 -14.96 -0.91 0.54
N PRO A 227 -15.52 -1.94 -0.13
CA PRO A 227 -15.58 -3.28 0.46
C PRO A 227 -14.17 -3.83 0.68
N THR A 228 -14.02 -4.77 1.61
CA THR A 228 -12.80 -5.58 1.73
C THR A 228 -12.98 -6.82 0.88
N LEU A 229 -12.06 -7.07 -0.04
CA LEU A 229 -12.06 -8.28 -0.86
C LEU A 229 -10.98 -9.23 -0.35
N PHE A 230 -11.39 -10.44 0.01
CA PHE A 230 -10.47 -11.56 0.23
C PHE A 230 -10.65 -12.59 -0.88
N HIS A 231 -9.75 -13.54 -0.98
CA HIS A 231 -9.87 -14.61 -1.97
C HIS A 231 -9.34 -15.96 -1.49
N SER A 232 -9.81 -17.00 -2.15
CA SER A 232 -9.17 -18.31 -2.21
C SER A 232 -8.96 -18.67 -3.68
N ASP A 233 -8.42 -19.85 -3.97
CA ASP A 233 -8.15 -20.27 -5.36
C ASP A 233 -9.39 -20.26 -6.27
N ASN A 234 -10.59 -20.44 -5.70
CA ASN A 234 -11.85 -20.55 -6.46
C ASN A 234 -12.97 -19.61 -5.96
N SER A 235 -12.67 -18.71 -5.04
CA SER A 235 -13.70 -17.82 -4.48
C SER A 235 -13.18 -16.43 -4.21
N VAL A 236 -14.06 -15.44 -4.41
CA VAL A 236 -13.87 -14.06 -3.96
C VAL A 236 -14.82 -13.80 -2.81
N PHE A 237 -14.34 -13.19 -1.74
CA PHE A 237 -15.14 -12.87 -0.57
C PHE A 237 -15.33 -11.37 -0.45
N VAL A 238 -16.54 -10.92 -0.18
CA VAL A 238 -16.88 -9.52 0.04
C VAL A 238 -17.26 -9.34 1.49
N TRP A 239 -16.50 -8.52 2.21
CA TRP A 239 -16.81 -8.12 3.58
C TRP A 239 -16.92 -6.61 3.71
N SER A 240 -17.91 -6.17 4.47
CA SER A 240 -18.02 -4.78 4.93
C SER A 240 -18.15 -3.73 3.81
N GLY A 241 -17.72 -2.48 4.05
CA GLY A 241 -17.88 -1.32 3.17
C GLY A 241 -18.97 -0.36 3.65
N TYR A 242 -19.34 0.57 2.76
CA TYR A 242 -20.26 1.66 3.08
C TYR A 242 -21.29 1.89 1.98
N ASN A 243 -22.55 2.09 2.37
CA ASN A 243 -23.64 2.44 1.45
C ASN A 243 -24.65 3.46 2.05
N GLY A 244 -24.15 4.34 2.93
CA GLY A 244 -24.97 5.19 3.80
C GLY A 244 -24.92 4.75 5.26
N ARG A 245 -24.57 3.48 5.50
CA ARG A 245 -24.13 2.93 6.78
C ARG A 245 -22.93 2.02 6.58
N THR A 246 -22.20 1.77 7.65
CA THR A 246 -21.12 0.78 7.67
C THR A 246 -21.72 -0.62 7.72
N LEU A 247 -21.28 -1.49 6.81
CA LEU A 247 -21.81 -2.85 6.64
C LEU A 247 -20.96 -3.87 7.39
N THR A 248 -21.58 -4.95 7.89
CA THR A 248 -20.92 -6.08 8.58
C THR A 248 -21.10 -7.40 7.86
N ASP A 249 -21.94 -7.42 6.82
CA ASP A 249 -22.29 -8.61 6.06
C ASP A 249 -21.10 -9.17 5.28
N TYR A 250 -21.15 -10.49 5.07
CA TYR A 250 -20.06 -11.27 4.51
C TYR A 250 -20.60 -12.25 3.48
N TYR A 251 -19.96 -12.27 2.30
CA TYR A 251 -20.41 -13.04 1.15
C TYR A 251 -19.25 -13.75 0.48
N GLU A 252 -19.54 -14.88 -0.13
CA GLU A 252 -18.66 -15.64 -1.00
C GLU A 252 -19.23 -15.66 -2.42
N TYR A 253 -18.42 -15.32 -3.40
CA TYR A 253 -18.67 -15.60 -4.80
C TYR A 253 -17.81 -16.78 -5.24
N LYS A 254 -18.46 -17.89 -5.61
CA LYS A 254 -17.81 -19.09 -6.13
C LYS A 254 -17.61 -18.95 -7.63
N ILE A 255 -16.36 -18.99 -8.08
CA ILE A 255 -15.97 -18.70 -9.46
C ILE A 255 -16.47 -19.79 -10.40
N ASP A 256 -16.22 -21.06 -10.09
CA ASP A 256 -16.61 -22.19 -10.96
C ASP A 256 -18.12 -22.30 -11.16
N SER A 257 -18.91 -22.10 -10.10
CA SER A 257 -20.38 -22.20 -10.18
C SER A 257 -21.05 -20.90 -10.58
N ASN A 258 -20.29 -19.80 -10.72
CA ASN A 258 -20.80 -18.44 -10.88
C ASN A 258 -21.98 -18.17 -9.94
N LYS A 259 -21.74 -18.20 -8.62
CA LYS A 259 -22.82 -18.08 -7.63
C LYS A 259 -22.38 -17.32 -6.39
N TRP A 260 -23.26 -16.43 -5.92
CA TRP A 260 -23.14 -15.79 -4.61
C TRP A 260 -23.78 -16.62 -3.50
N GLU A 261 -23.12 -16.62 -2.35
CA GLU A 261 -23.60 -17.20 -1.10
C GLU A 261 -23.36 -16.21 0.04
N LYS A 262 -24.40 -15.96 0.85
CA LYS A 262 -24.26 -15.17 2.06
C LYS A 262 -23.70 -16.05 3.17
N LEU A 263 -22.58 -15.64 3.74
CA LEU A 263 -21.96 -16.33 4.87
C LEU A 263 -22.54 -15.81 6.19
N ALA A 264 -22.28 -16.55 7.27
CA ALA A 264 -22.60 -16.09 8.62
C ALA A 264 -21.86 -14.79 8.93
N ASP A 265 -22.47 -13.92 9.74
CA ASP A 265 -21.81 -12.71 10.23
C ASP A 265 -20.50 -13.13 10.93
N PRO A 266 -19.35 -12.59 10.51
CA PRO A 266 -18.08 -13.00 11.07
C PRO A 266 -17.86 -12.48 12.50
N GLY A 267 -18.76 -11.63 13.04
CA GLY A 267 -18.72 -11.13 14.41
C GLY A 267 -17.75 -9.96 14.61
N PHE A 268 -17.44 -9.24 13.53
CA PHE A 268 -16.55 -8.09 13.54
C PHE A 268 -17.30 -6.79 13.24
N GLU A 269 -16.88 -5.71 13.89
CA GLU A 269 -17.34 -4.38 13.51
C GLU A 269 -16.97 -4.10 12.05
N GLY A 270 -17.96 -3.58 11.32
CA GLY A 270 -17.77 -3.20 9.94
C GLY A 270 -16.80 -2.02 9.82
N ARG A 271 -16.19 -1.91 8.65
CA ARG A 271 -15.25 -0.87 8.24
C ARG A 271 -15.84 -0.10 7.09
N ARG A 272 -15.99 1.21 7.30
CA ARG A 272 -16.38 2.13 6.22
C ARG A 272 -15.36 2.09 5.09
N ILE A 273 -14.08 2.06 5.47
CA ILE A 273 -12.92 1.88 4.61
C ILE A 273 -11.98 0.92 5.36
N SER A 274 -11.60 -0.16 4.71
CA SER A 274 -10.54 -1.04 5.20
C SER A 274 -9.33 -0.95 4.29
N LEU A 275 -8.16 -0.94 4.91
CA LEU A 275 -6.91 -1.32 4.27
C LEU A 275 -6.94 -2.83 4.05
N TYR A 276 -6.38 -3.28 2.93
CA TYR A 276 -6.21 -4.69 2.60
C TYR A 276 -4.79 -4.91 2.08
N ALA A 277 -4.20 -6.05 2.41
CA ALA A 277 -2.94 -6.49 1.82
C ALA A 277 -2.90 -8.01 1.81
N SER A 278 -2.31 -8.57 0.76
CA SER A 278 -1.99 -9.98 0.63
C SER A 278 -0.51 -10.18 0.39
N SER A 279 0.06 -11.30 0.86
CA SER A 279 1.50 -11.57 0.72
C SER A 279 1.94 -11.90 -0.70
N GLY A 280 0.99 -12.06 -1.63
CA GLY A 280 1.24 -12.67 -2.93
C GLY A 280 1.57 -14.16 -2.78
N TYR A 281 1.11 -14.97 -3.72
CA TYR A 281 1.52 -16.37 -3.80
C TYR A 281 2.78 -16.48 -4.65
N ASP A 282 3.91 -16.83 -4.04
CA ASP A 282 5.15 -17.13 -4.76
C ASP A 282 5.40 -18.64 -4.79
N GLN A 283 5.05 -19.29 -5.90
CA GLN A 283 5.33 -20.72 -6.15
C GLN A 283 6.83 -21.06 -6.09
N SER A 284 7.73 -20.08 -6.26
CA SER A 284 9.17 -20.33 -6.25
C SER A 284 9.75 -20.49 -4.85
N THR A 285 9.13 -19.89 -3.82
CA THR A 285 9.58 -20.00 -2.43
C THR A 285 9.32 -21.38 -1.80
N SER A 286 8.42 -22.18 -2.39
CA SER A 286 8.15 -23.55 -1.92
C SER A 286 9.32 -24.52 -2.15
N GLN A 287 10.33 -24.15 -2.94
CA GLN A 287 11.48 -25.03 -3.26
C GLN A 287 12.74 -24.79 -2.40
N PHE A 288 12.82 -23.70 -1.64
CA PHE A 288 14.07 -23.28 -0.97
C PHE A 288 14.08 -23.44 0.56
N SER A 289 13.20 -24.27 1.13
CA SER A 289 13.34 -24.71 2.53
C SER A 289 14.40 -25.82 2.64
N ILE A 290 15.68 -25.45 2.64
CA ILE A 290 16.76 -26.38 3.01
C ILE A 290 16.64 -26.62 4.53
N GLY A 291 16.10 -27.78 4.93
CA GLY A 291 16.23 -28.30 6.29
C GLY A 291 14.94 -28.59 7.07
N SER A 292 13.73 -28.34 6.54
CA SER A 292 12.50 -28.80 7.21
C SER A 292 12.21 -30.27 6.88
N GLN A 293 11.91 -31.07 7.91
CA GLN A 293 11.36 -32.42 7.70
C GLN A 293 10.06 -32.30 6.90
N LYS A 294 9.83 -33.22 5.96
CA LYS A 294 8.65 -33.24 5.07
C LYS A 294 7.29 -33.18 5.77
N SER A 295 7.22 -33.42 7.08
CA SER A 295 6.00 -33.32 7.90
C SER A 295 5.60 -31.89 8.27
N ASP A 296 6.52 -30.91 8.19
CA ASP A 296 6.28 -29.51 8.57
C ASP A 296 6.19 -28.57 7.36
N LEU A 297 6.00 -29.13 6.15
CA LEU A 297 5.57 -28.38 4.97
C LEU A 297 4.13 -27.89 5.20
N HIS A 298 3.97 -26.86 6.03
CA HIS A 298 2.81 -26.00 5.94
C HIS A 298 2.76 -25.51 4.49
N GLN A 299 1.78 -25.99 3.72
CA GLN A 299 1.37 -25.33 2.48
C GLN A 299 1.27 -23.84 2.82
N SER A 300 2.20 -23.03 2.32
CA SER A 300 2.25 -21.62 2.65
C SER A 300 1.13 -20.94 1.88
N PHE A 301 -0.06 -20.96 2.45
CA PHE A 301 -1.19 -20.22 1.90
C PHE A 301 -0.87 -18.72 1.92
N GLU A 302 -1.31 -18.03 0.89
CA GLU A 302 -1.21 -16.58 0.81
C GLU A 302 -1.90 -15.96 2.03
N LYS A 303 -1.15 -15.17 2.81
CA LYS A 303 -1.70 -14.50 3.98
C LYS A 303 -2.41 -13.23 3.56
N GLN A 304 -3.61 -13.02 4.04
CA GLN A 304 -4.44 -11.87 3.70
C GLN A 304 -4.92 -11.16 4.95
N PHE A 305 -4.74 -9.84 4.97
CA PHE A 305 -5.02 -9.02 6.13
C PHE A 305 -5.88 -7.82 5.79
N ALA A 306 -6.72 -7.45 6.74
CA ALA A 306 -7.47 -6.22 6.72
C ALA A 306 -7.17 -5.38 7.96
N PHE A 307 -6.96 -4.07 7.78
CA PHE A 307 -6.75 -3.12 8.88
C PHE A 307 -7.53 -1.80 8.68
N GLY A 308 -7.79 -1.02 9.73
CA GLY A 308 -8.27 0.37 9.57
C GLY A 308 -9.75 0.61 9.82
N CYS A 309 -10.30 1.68 9.22
CA CYS A 309 -11.46 2.49 9.66
C CYS A 309 -11.15 3.38 10.87
N HIS A 310 -10.54 2.83 11.92
CA HIS A 310 -10.02 3.59 13.06
C HIS A 310 -8.68 2.98 13.50
N SER A 311 -7.74 3.80 14.01
CA SER A 311 -6.43 3.29 14.51
C SER A 311 -6.54 2.30 15.68
N ASN A 312 -7.68 2.27 16.36
CA ASN A 312 -7.95 1.30 17.42
C ASN A 312 -8.44 -0.06 16.91
N SER A 313 -8.71 -0.19 15.62
CA SER A 313 -9.22 -1.44 15.05
C SER A 313 -8.15 -2.53 15.14
N ASP A 314 -8.57 -3.76 15.39
CA ASP A 314 -7.64 -4.90 15.36
C ASP A 314 -7.21 -5.24 13.93
N ILE A 315 -6.09 -5.93 13.79
CA ILE A 315 -5.76 -6.60 12.53
C ILE A 315 -6.69 -7.81 12.38
N ILE A 316 -7.28 -7.95 11.19
CA ILE A 316 -8.07 -9.12 10.82
C ILE A 316 -7.26 -9.91 9.81
N GLU A 317 -7.07 -11.20 10.08
CA GLU A 317 -6.48 -12.18 9.16
C GLU A 317 -7.60 -13.04 8.57
N PHE A 318 -7.53 -13.29 7.27
CA PHE A 318 -8.45 -14.19 6.60
C PHE A 318 -7.82 -15.56 6.41
N ASP A 319 -8.57 -16.60 6.79
CA ASP A 319 -8.22 -18.00 6.55
C ASP A 319 -8.97 -18.52 5.32
N PRO A 320 -8.29 -18.77 4.18
CA PRO A 320 -8.92 -19.22 2.95
C PRO A 320 -9.49 -20.65 3.03
N GLN A 321 -9.01 -21.49 3.94
CA GLN A 321 -9.52 -22.85 4.10
C GLN A 321 -10.83 -22.87 4.88
N THR A 322 -10.85 -22.20 6.04
CA THR A 322 -12.04 -22.18 6.91
C THR A 322 -13.03 -21.09 6.53
N LYS A 323 -12.64 -20.16 5.65
CA LYS A 323 -13.40 -18.97 5.23
C LYS A 323 -13.71 -18.04 6.40
N LYS A 324 -12.88 -18.05 7.44
CA LYS A 324 -13.10 -17.28 8.67
C LYS A 324 -12.18 -16.07 8.72
N LEU A 325 -12.70 -15.04 9.40
CA LEU A 325 -11.93 -13.87 9.80
C LEU A 325 -11.45 -14.07 11.24
N ASN A 326 -10.16 -13.87 11.47
CA ASN A 326 -9.49 -14.07 12.74
C ASN A 326 -8.91 -12.75 13.25
N LYS A 327 -9.07 -12.48 14.54
CA LYS A 327 -8.54 -11.27 15.18
C LYS A 327 -7.08 -11.47 15.61
N ILE A 328 -6.20 -10.58 15.20
CA ILE A 328 -4.83 -10.49 15.71
C ILE A 328 -4.72 -9.28 16.65
N LYS A 329 -4.69 -9.57 17.95
CA LYS A 329 -4.40 -8.56 18.98
C LYS A 329 -2.92 -8.17 18.90
N CYS A 330 -2.68 -6.87 18.78
CA CYS A 330 -1.34 -6.32 18.61
C CYS A 330 -1.02 -5.32 19.73
N THR A 331 0.26 -5.22 20.09
CA THR A 331 0.79 -4.23 21.05
C THR A 331 1.73 -3.24 20.35
N GLY A 332 2.35 -2.33 21.09
CA GLY A 332 3.41 -1.46 20.58
C GLY A 332 2.93 -0.15 19.94
N HIS A 333 3.83 0.50 19.18
CA HIS A 333 3.62 1.82 18.60
C HIS A 333 2.81 1.74 17.29
N ARG A 334 1.50 1.54 17.43
CA ARG A 334 0.56 1.51 16.30
C ARG A 334 0.43 2.86 15.58
N PRO A 335 0.00 2.86 14.30
CA PRO A 335 -0.41 4.07 13.60
C PRO A 335 -1.42 4.88 14.40
N ARG A 336 -1.21 6.20 14.52
CA ARG A 336 -2.12 7.11 15.23
C ARG A 336 -3.13 7.73 14.25
N GLY A 337 -4.31 8.09 14.78
CA GLY A 337 -5.33 8.85 14.04
C GLY A 337 -6.29 7.99 13.22
N ASN A 338 -7.07 8.62 12.35
CA ASN A 338 -7.91 7.90 11.41
C ASN A 338 -7.03 7.35 10.26
N LEU A 339 -7.27 6.10 9.85
CA LEU A 339 -6.53 5.41 8.78
C LEU A 339 -7.29 5.45 7.45
N ASP A 340 -8.30 6.29 7.33
CA ASP A 340 -9.01 6.55 6.08
C ASP A 340 -8.00 6.84 4.96
N TYR A 341 -8.08 6.03 3.89
CA TYR A 341 -7.23 6.13 2.71
C TYR A 341 -5.72 6.03 2.99
N ALA A 342 -5.31 5.38 4.09
CA ALA A 342 -3.94 4.93 4.24
C ALA A 342 -3.64 3.79 3.26
N SER A 343 -2.39 3.35 3.25
CA SER A 343 -1.92 2.27 2.40
C SER A 343 -1.30 1.17 3.26
N MET A 344 -1.52 -0.08 2.87
CA MET A 344 -1.01 -1.25 3.58
C MET A 344 -0.39 -2.23 2.59
N SER A 345 0.71 -2.83 2.99
CA SER A 345 1.32 -3.94 2.26
C SER A 345 1.83 -4.95 3.28
N VAL A 346 2.05 -6.19 2.85
CA VAL A 346 2.55 -7.25 3.71
C VAL A 346 3.67 -7.99 3.00
N GLN A 347 4.72 -8.31 3.75
CA GLN A 347 5.79 -9.18 3.29
C GLN A 347 6.17 -10.15 4.40
N ASN A 348 6.05 -11.45 4.14
CA ASN A 348 6.38 -12.55 5.06
C ASN A 348 5.75 -12.38 6.46
N ASN A 349 6.51 -11.78 7.36
CA ASN A 349 6.21 -11.61 8.78
C ASN A 349 5.97 -10.15 9.17
N PHE A 350 5.91 -9.22 8.21
CA PHE A 350 5.74 -7.80 8.47
C PHE A 350 4.56 -7.22 7.69
N ILE A 351 3.67 -6.52 8.39
CA ILE A 351 2.67 -5.63 7.76
C ILE A 351 3.22 -4.21 7.83
N PHE A 352 3.23 -3.52 6.69
CA PHE A 352 3.64 -2.14 6.55
C PHE A 352 2.43 -1.24 6.34
N VAL A 353 2.36 -0.12 7.07
CA VAL A 353 1.27 0.86 6.95
C VAL A 353 1.85 2.27 6.92
N THR A 354 1.38 3.09 5.97
CA THR A 354 1.74 4.50 5.91
C THR A 354 0.64 5.34 5.26
N GLY A 355 0.71 6.66 5.47
CA GLY A 355 -0.20 7.64 4.89
C GLY A 355 -1.53 7.77 5.65
N GLY A 356 -2.59 8.01 4.90
CA GLY A 356 -3.94 8.23 5.39
C GLY A 356 -4.26 9.71 5.62
N LYS A 357 -5.56 10.02 5.68
CA LYS A 357 -6.04 11.39 5.86
C LYS A 357 -5.89 11.82 7.32
N HIS A 358 -4.99 12.78 7.54
CA HIS A 358 -4.72 13.34 8.86
C HIS A 358 -4.26 14.80 8.72
N SER A 359 -4.31 15.59 9.79
CA SER A 359 -3.90 17.01 9.79
C SER A 359 -2.38 17.22 9.72
N SER A 360 -1.59 16.23 10.15
CA SER A 360 -0.13 16.28 10.09
C SER A 360 0.35 16.02 8.66
N GLU A 361 1.26 16.85 8.16
CA GLU A 361 1.80 16.74 6.81
C GLU A 361 2.74 15.54 6.61
N PHE A 362 3.25 14.96 7.70
CA PHE A 362 4.22 13.87 7.67
C PHE A 362 3.72 12.63 8.41
N THR A 363 4.34 11.49 8.15
CA THR A 363 4.00 10.21 8.76
C THR A 363 5.19 9.27 8.82
N TYR A 364 5.21 8.38 9.80
CA TYR A 364 6.11 7.23 9.76
C TYR A 364 5.60 6.17 8.78
N LEU A 365 6.53 5.37 8.27
CA LEU A 365 6.24 3.98 7.92
C LEU A 365 6.10 3.20 9.22
N TYR A 366 4.93 2.64 9.48
CA TYR A 366 4.72 1.73 10.60
C TYR A 366 4.90 0.30 10.12
N ALA A 367 5.51 -0.54 10.94
CA ALA A 367 5.59 -1.97 10.72
C ALA A 367 5.01 -2.72 11.91
N LEU A 368 4.26 -3.78 11.63
CA LEU A 368 3.83 -4.78 12.60
C LEU A 368 4.64 -6.05 12.34
N ASP A 369 5.41 -6.48 13.32
CA ASP A 369 5.98 -7.83 13.33
C ASP A 369 4.87 -8.82 13.71
N LEU A 370 4.49 -9.71 12.80
CA LEU A 370 3.42 -10.70 12.97
C LEU A 370 3.80 -11.81 13.95
N ALA A 371 5.10 -12.14 14.07
CA ALA A 371 5.57 -13.16 15.01
C ALA A 371 5.46 -12.65 16.45
N THR A 372 5.86 -11.40 16.69
CA THR A 372 5.79 -10.80 18.03
C THR A 372 4.49 -10.05 18.30
N LYS A 373 3.65 -9.87 17.26
CA LYS A 373 2.41 -9.07 17.27
C LYS A 373 2.63 -7.65 17.79
N ASN A 374 3.78 -7.05 17.47
CA ASN A 374 4.19 -5.76 18.01
C ASN A 374 4.40 -4.73 16.91
N TRP A 375 3.72 -3.59 17.02
CA TRP A 375 3.90 -2.43 16.17
C TRP A 375 5.12 -1.61 16.56
N PHE A 376 5.82 -1.10 15.56
CA PHE A 376 6.92 -0.16 15.73
C PHE A 376 6.98 0.83 14.56
N LYS A 377 7.63 1.97 14.79
CA LYS A 377 7.98 2.91 13.72
C LYS A 377 9.15 2.30 12.96
N PHE A 378 8.93 1.95 11.70
CA PHE A 378 9.97 1.42 10.84
C PHE A 378 10.87 2.58 10.42
N HIS A 379 12.18 2.45 10.70
CA HIS A 379 13.11 3.51 10.37
C HIS A 379 13.35 3.56 8.86
N VAL A 380 13.15 4.75 8.28
CA VAL A 380 13.36 5.03 6.85
C VAL A 380 14.27 6.23 6.75
N VAL A 381 15.14 6.27 5.75
CA VAL A 381 16.01 7.41 5.44
C VAL A 381 15.93 7.74 3.94
N PRO A 382 16.09 9.00 3.54
CA PRO A 382 16.21 9.34 2.11
C PRO A 382 17.49 8.73 1.51
N ASP A 383 17.54 8.58 0.19
CA ASP A 383 18.70 8.08 -0.54
C ASP A 383 19.79 9.14 -0.78
N ASP A 384 19.50 10.41 -0.46
CA ASP A 384 20.33 11.59 -0.71
C ASP A 384 20.76 11.75 -2.18
N LYS A 385 20.00 11.16 -3.10
CA LYS A 385 20.23 11.22 -4.56
C LYS A 385 19.01 11.75 -5.29
N THR A 386 17.85 11.12 -5.03
CA THR A 386 16.56 11.47 -5.64
C THR A 386 15.69 12.26 -4.67
N VAL A 387 15.91 12.07 -3.37
CA VAL A 387 15.27 12.79 -2.27
C VAL A 387 16.28 13.04 -1.17
N THR A 388 16.05 14.06 -0.36
CA THR A 388 16.86 14.43 0.79
C THR A 388 16.00 14.48 2.06
N ALA A 389 16.61 14.86 3.18
CA ALA A 389 15.87 15.05 4.42
C ALA A 389 14.86 16.21 4.36
N ASN A 390 15.02 17.16 3.42
CA ASN A 390 14.16 18.35 3.31
C ASN A 390 12.78 18.05 2.74
N GLU A 391 12.64 16.95 1.98
CA GLU A 391 11.37 16.50 1.44
C GLU A 391 10.49 15.82 2.51
N GLY A 392 11.08 15.37 3.62
CA GLY A 392 10.37 14.82 4.77
C GLY A 392 10.45 15.72 6.00
N ASN A 393 10.35 15.10 7.17
CA ASN A 393 10.56 15.78 8.45
C ASN A 393 11.47 14.96 9.36
N VAL A 394 12.42 15.60 10.03
CA VAL A 394 13.29 14.97 11.03
C VAL A 394 12.84 15.41 12.42
N THR A 395 12.35 14.46 13.21
CA THR A 395 11.90 14.71 14.58
C THR A 395 13.04 15.08 15.51
N GLU A 396 12.71 15.58 16.70
CA GLU A 396 13.69 15.88 17.76
C GLU A 396 14.50 14.66 18.18
N THR A 397 13.91 13.47 18.10
CA THR A 397 14.58 12.19 18.36
C THR A 397 15.37 11.65 17.15
N GLY A 398 15.48 12.42 16.07
CA GLY A 398 16.22 12.02 14.86
C GLY A 398 15.52 10.98 13.98
N HIS A 399 14.22 10.74 14.16
CA HIS A 399 13.45 9.88 13.25
C HIS A 399 12.99 10.69 12.04
N PHE A 400 13.12 10.09 10.86
CA PHE A 400 12.60 10.67 9.63
C PHE A 400 11.15 10.24 9.41
N GLU A 401 10.31 11.20 9.04
CA GLU A 401 8.91 11.04 8.66
C GLU A 401 8.76 11.33 7.17
N LEU A 402 8.08 10.43 6.46
CA LEU A 402 7.75 10.55 5.05
C LEU A 402 6.65 11.60 4.83
N PRO A 403 6.59 12.22 3.65
CA PRO A 403 5.42 12.97 3.21
C PRO A 403 4.14 12.15 3.40
N ARG A 404 3.16 12.70 4.13
CA ARG A 404 1.87 12.04 4.27
C ARG A 404 1.08 12.14 2.97
N MET A 405 0.59 10.99 2.54
CA MET A 405 -0.29 10.87 1.38
C MET A 405 -1.55 10.11 1.73
N ASN A 406 -2.66 10.45 1.07
CA ASN A 406 -3.90 9.71 1.17
C ASN A 406 -4.35 9.23 -0.22
N GLY A 407 -4.98 8.06 -0.26
CA GLY A 407 -5.47 7.45 -1.48
C GLY A 407 -4.36 6.90 -2.40
N GLN A 408 -3.14 6.75 -1.90
CA GLN A 408 -2.04 6.12 -2.64
C GLN A 408 -2.20 4.59 -2.65
N THR A 409 -1.68 3.95 -3.68
CA THR A 409 -1.44 2.51 -3.68
C THR A 409 -0.09 2.23 -3.06
N MET A 410 0.02 1.17 -2.25
CA MET A 410 1.30 0.64 -1.80
C MET A 410 1.31 -0.87 -1.96
N VAL A 411 2.33 -1.41 -2.62
CA VAL A 411 2.57 -2.85 -2.73
C VAL A 411 4.00 -3.18 -2.36
N TYR A 412 4.27 -4.45 -2.09
CA TYR A 412 5.62 -4.97 -1.92
C TYR A 412 5.95 -5.83 -3.14
N SER A 413 7.13 -5.61 -3.72
CA SER A 413 7.68 -6.49 -4.75
C SER A 413 8.73 -7.41 -4.12
N PRO A 414 8.52 -8.74 -4.08
CA PRO A 414 9.52 -9.70 -3.62
C PRO A 414 10.78 -9.69 -4.48
N GLN A 415 10.64 -9.54 -5.79
CA GLN A 415 11.76 -9.48 -6.74
C GLN A 415 12.68 -8.30 -6.45
N GLU A 416 12.12 -7.14 -6.13
CA GLU A 416 12.88 -5.90 -5.85
C GLU A 416 13.20 -5.70 -4.37
N MET A 417 12.63 -6.53 -3.49
CA MET A 417 12.67 -6.39 -2.03
C MET A 417 12.37 -4.98 -1.54
N ALA A 418 11.33 -4.37 -2.10
CA ALA A 418 11.00 -2.97 -1.88
C ALA A 418 9.49 -2.75 -1.82
N LEU A 419 9.10 -1.75 -1.03
CA LEU A 419 7.76 -1.17 -1.10
C LEU A 419 7.72 -0.16 -2.23
N TYR A 420 6.68 -0.24 -3.04
CA TYR A 420 6.37 0.70 -4.10
C TYR A 420 5.06 1.40 -3.79
N ALA A 421 5.05 2.72 -3.82
CA ALA A 421 3.84 3.51 -3.69
C ALA A 421 3.66 4.48 -4.87
N VAL A 422 2.43 4.54 -5.39
CA VAL A 422 2.07 5.32 -6.59
C VAL A 422 0.73 6.02 -6.40
N LEU A 423 0.53 7.10 -7.15
CA LEU A 423 -0.68 7.93 -7.14
C LEU A 423 -1.00 8.48 -5.74
N GLY A 424 -2.21 9.00 -5.54
CA GLY A 424 -2.63 9.62 -4.27
C GLY A 424 -2.53 11.15 -4.27
N SER A 425 -2.96 11.75 -3.17
CA SER A 425 -3.30 13.18 -3.07
C SER A 425 -2.17 14.18 -3.29
N ARG A 426 -0.90 13.76 -3.33
CA ARG A 426 0.25 14.65 -3.54
C ARG A 426 0.77 14.68 -4.99
N TYR A 427 0.33 13.76 -5.84
CA TYR A 427 0.94 13.54 -7.15
C TYR A 427 0.00 13.87 -8.31
N PHE A 428 -0.65 15.03 -8.25
CA PHE A 428 -1.62 15.47 -9.28
C PHE A 428 -1.00 16.09 -10.53
N GLN A 429 0.33 16.30 -10.57
CA GLN A 429 1.02 16.88 -11.75
C GLN A 429 2.11 15.97 -12.34
N GLU A 430 2.58 14.98 -11.59
CA GLU A 430 3.51 13.95 -12.05
C GLU A 430 3.10 12.62 -11.40
N CYS A 431 3.30 11.47 -12.06
CA CYS A 431 3.05 10.15 -11.47
C CYS A 431 4.40 9.46 -11.14
N PRO A 432 5.21 10.02 -10.21
CA PRO A 432 6.42 9.36 -9.80
C PRO A 432 6.09 8.17 -8.91
N VAL A 433 7.07 7.29 -8.79
CA VAL A 433 6.99 6.08 -7.99
C VAL A 433 7.85 6.27 -6.75
N GLN A 434 7.25 6.19 -5.57
CA GLN A 434 8.00 6.12 -4.32
C GLN A 434 8.50 4.69 -4.13
N LYS A 435 9.81 4.50 -3.97
CA LYS A 435 10.43 3.22 -3.66
C LYS A 435 11.06 3.29 -2.26
N ILE A 436 10.69 2.37 -1.37
CA ILE A 436 11.38 2.14 -0.10
C ILE A 436 12.07 0.78 -0.19
N SER A 437 13.39 0.80 -0.39
CA SER A 437 14.20 -0.42 -0.44
C SER A 437 14.32 -1.02 0.96
N LEU A 438 13.95 -2.29 1.11
CA LEU A 438 13.88 -2.97 2.40
C LEU A 438 14.86 -4.13 2.57
N ALA A 439 15.58 -4.54 1.52
CA ALA A 439 16.44 -5.73 1.50
C ALA A 439 17.32 -5.88 2.75
N THR A 440 18.20 -4.90 3.00
CA THR A 440 19.11 -4.92 4.17
C THR A 440 18.36 -4.87 5.49
N ALA A 441 17.29 -4.08 5.57
CA ALA A 441 16.52 -3.94 6.80
C ALA A 441 15.78 -5.21 7.18
N LEU A 442 15.13 -5.87 6.21
CA LEU A 442 14.45 -7.14 6.42
C LEU A 442 15.44 -8.26 6.77
N ALA A 443 16.62 -8.30 6.13
CA ALA A 443 17.68 -9.24 6.49
C ALA A 443 18.08 -9.10 7.97
N THR A 444 18.35 -7.88 8.43
CA THR A 444 18.70 -7.60 9.84
C THR A 444 17.55 -7.96 10.79
N LEU A 445 16.31 -7.61 10.45
CA LEU A 445 15.14 -7.87 11.29
C LEU A 445 14.83 -9.36 11.40
N ASN A 446 14.94 -10.11 10.30
CA ASN A 446 14.76 -11.55 10.30
C ASN A 446 15.87 -12.24 11.11
N HIS A 447 17.13 -11.86 10.90
CA HIS A 447 18.24 -12.40 11.70
C HIS A 447 18.06 -12.15 13.21
N ARG A 448 17.59 -10.96 13.59
CA ARG A 448 17.23 -10.66 14.99
C ARG A 448 16.12 -11.57 15.50
N ASN A 449 15.11 -11.83 14.69
CA ASN A 449 14.00 -12.70 15.07
C ASN A 449 14.46 -14.17 15.22
N ASP A 450 15.36 -14.64 14.35
CA ASP A 450 15.95 -15.98 14.45
C ASP A 450 16.79 -16.14 15.73
N MET A 451 17.65 -15.15 16.03
CA MET A 451 18.41 -15.13 17.28
C MET A 451 17.50 -15.11 18.51
N ARG A 452 16.42 -14.34 18.45
CA ARG A 452 15.43 -14.31 19.54
C ARG A 452 14.75 -15.67 19.69
N ALA A 453 14.37 -16.32 18.60
CA ALA A 453 13.74 -17.64 18.65
C ALA A 453 14.66 -18.68 19.29
N MET A 454 15.96 -18.64 19.01
CA MET A 454 16.96 -19.52 19.64
C MET A 454 17.09 -19.35 21.15
N LEU A 455 16.76 -18.19 21.71
CA LEU A 455 16.78 -17.97 23.17
C LEU A 455 15.58 -18.57 23.91
N TYR A 456 14.54 -18.98 23.19
CA TYR A 456 13.32 -19.59 23.75
C TYR A 456 13.21 -21.09 23.44
N LEU A 457 14.23 -21.67 22.80
CA LEU A 457 14.46 -23.12 22.69
C LEU A 457 15.30 -23.59 23.88
#